data_AF-A0A2E8WUZ0-F1
#
_entry.id   AF-A0A2E8WUZ0-F1
#
_cell.length_a   1.000
_cell.length_b   1.000
_cell.length_c   1.000
_cell.angle_alpha   90.00
_cell.angle_beta   90.00
_cell.angle_gamma   90.00
#
_symmetry.space_group_name_H-M   'P 1'
#
loop_
_entity.id
_entity.type
_entity.pdbx_description
1 polymer ?
#
loop_
_entity_poly.entity_id
_entity_poly.type
_entity_poly.pdbx_seq_one_letter_code
_entity_poly.pdbx_strand_id
1 'polypeptide(L)'
;MSRKFSKEEFIDAIRSIATSVYDFHARWDLLDSDSSPYKLLSEREPLLQEEIKELIAEYNKDEQSRSVTLLSREAADVLYVSVGSMLALGNNGIEAMNQVSEKNNNKTSKTHYFNKSEKKVKKLDI
;
A
#
# COMPACT_ATOMS: atom_id res chain seq x y z
N MET A 1 9.34 -11.17 -25.03
CA MET A 1 8.53 -11.89 -24.00
C MET A 1 8.79 -11.21 -22.67
N SER A 2 7.79 -10.66 -21.99
CA SER A 2 8.02 -10.17 -20.62
C SER A 2 8.28 -11.37 -19.72
N ARG A 3 9.36 -11.30 -18.94
CA ARG A 3 9.62 -12.30 -17.89
C ARG A 3 8.44 -12.23 -16.92
N LYS A 4 7.69 -13.32 -16.78
CA LYS A 4 6.71 -13.42 -15.69
C LYS A 4 7.51 -13.43 -14.39
N PHE A 5 7.29 -12.44 -13.52
CA PHE A 5 7.86 -12.47 -12.18
C PHE A 5 7.16 -13.55 -11.36
N SER A 6 7.90 -14.16 -10.44
CA SER A 6 7.38 -15.17 -9.53
C SER A 6 6.60 -14.52 -8.38
N LYS A 7 5.71 -15.31 -7.77
CA LYS A 7 5.00 -14.88 -6.55
C LYS A 7 6.01 -14.54 -5.44
N GLU A 8 7.08 -15.33 -5.37
CA GLU A 8 8.15 -15.23 -4.39
C GLU A 8 8.93 -13.91 -4.57
N GLU A 9 9.35 -13.58 -5.79
CA GLU A 9 10.02 -12.29 -6.10
C GLU A 9 9.16 -11.09 -5.66
N PHE A 10 7.83 -11.13 -5.87
CA PHE A 10 6.94 -10.06 -5.44
C PHE A 10 6.80 -9.97 -3.92
N ILE A 11 6.61 -11.12 -3.24
CA ILE A 11 6.51 -11.15 -1.77
C ILE A 11 7.81 -10.65 -1.12
N ASP A 12 8.96 -11.03 -1.67
CA ASP A 12 10.26 -10.60 -1.17
C ASP A 12 10.47 -9.09 -1.34
N ALA A 13 9.97 -8.51 -2.44
CA ALA A 13 9.97 -7.06 -2.64
C ALA A 13 9.08 -6.34 -1.61
N ILE A 14 7.88 -6.85 -1.32
CA ILE A 14 7.00 -6.29 -0.28
C ILE A 14 7.65 -6.38 1.09
N ARG A 15 8.28 -7.52 1.42
CA ARG A 15 9.03 -7.68 2.67
C ARG A 15 10.18 -6.69 2.77
N SER A 16 10.87 -6.40 1.65
CA SER A 16 11.95 -5.42 1.61
C SER A 16 11.45 -4.00 1.92
N ILE A 17 10.28 -3.60 1.40
CA ILE A 17 9.63 -2.33 1.77
C ILE A 17 9.30 -2.31 3.27
N ALA A 18 8.61 -3.33 3.78
CA ALA A 18 8.22 -3.39 5.19
C ALA A 18 9.42 -3.32 6.14
N THR A 19 10.50 -4.04 5.81
CA THR A 19 11.77 -4.00 6.57
C THR A 19 12.38 -2.60 6.53
N SER A 20 12.47 -1.99 5.35
CA SER A 20 13.03 -0.65 5.18
C SER A 20 12.25 0.43 5.94
N VAL A 21 10.92 0.34 5.96
CA VAL A 21 10.06 1.26 6.73
C VAL A 21 10.32 1.12 8.23
N TYR A 22 10.37 -0.12 8.74
CA TYR A 22 10.65 -0.38 10.14
C TYR A 22 12.03 0.17 10.54
N ASP A 23 13.06 -0.17 9.78
CA ASP A 23 14.43 0.29 10.03
C ASP A 23 14.53 1.81 9.94
N PHE A 24 13.82 2.44 9.01
CA PHE A 24 13.76 3.90 8.92
C PHE A 24 13.18 4.50 10.21
N HIS A 25 12.02 4.03 10.66
CA HIS A 25 11.41 4.52 11.89
C HIS A 25 12.30 4.27 13.11
N ALA A 26 12.95 3.11 13.20
CA ALA A 26 13.90 2.80 14.28
C ALA A 26 15.12 3.74 14.27
N ARG A 27 15.70 4.00 13.09
CA ARG A 27 16.86 4.90 12.94
C ARG A 27 16.58 6.34 13.37
N TRP A 28 15.33 6.78 13.24
CA TRP A 28 14.90 8.15 13.53
C TRP A 28 14.09 8.28 14.82
N ASP A 29 14.03 7.22 15.64
CA ASP A 29 13.30 7.20 16.91
C ASP A 29 11.80 7.55 16.77
N LEU A 30 11.17 6.99 15.72
CA LEU A 30 9.76 7.21 15.37
C LEU A 30 8.85 6.02 15.68
N LEU A 31 9.35 5.06 16.47
CA LEU A 31 8.59 3.85 16.85
C LEU A 31 7.73 4.07 18.09
N ASP A 32 8.22 4.86 19.04
CA ASP A 32 7.55 5.10 20.31
C ASP A 32 6.88 6.47 20.28
N SER A 33 5.56 6.49 20.35
CA SER A 33 4.79 7.73 20.44
C SER A 33 3.65 7.57 21.45
N ASP A 34 3.68 8.41 22.49
CA ASP A 34 2.57 8.58 23.43
C ASP A 34 1.36 9.31 22.81
N SER A 35 1.49 9.78 21.57
CA SER A 35 0.38 10.42 20.85
C SER A 35 -0.74 9.43 20.53
N SER A 36 -1.97 9.93 20.59
CA SER A 36 -3.15 9.20 20.13
C SER A 36 -3.00 8.70 18.68
N PRO A 37 -3.44 7.46 18.35
CA PRO A 37 -3.44 6.93 16.98
C PRO A 37 -4.09 7.85 15.93
N TYR A 38 -5.11 8.61 16.34
CA TYR A 38 -5.78 9.57 15.46
C TYR A 38 -4.88 10.74 15.08
N LYS A 39 -4.11 11.25 16.05
CA LYS A 39 -3.14 12.32 15.81
C LYS A 39 -2.00 11.82 14.92
N LEU A 40 -1.48 10.62 15.20
CA LEU A 40 -0.45 9.99 14.39
C LEU A 40 -0.87 9.83 12.93
N LEU A 41 -2.09 9.37 12.66
CA LEU A 41 -2.59 9.30 11.28
C LEU A 41 -2.79 10.67 10.64
N SER A 42 -3.29 11.65 11.41
CA SER A 42 -3.46 13.02 10.91
C SER A 42 -2.12 13.65 10.50
N GLU A 43 -1.05 13.41 11.24
CA GLU A 43 0.29 13.91 10.91
C GLU A 43 0.90 13.22 9.68
N ARG A 44 0.45 12.00 9.36
CA ARG A 44 0.89 11.24 8.17
C ARG A 44 0.06 11.52 6.92
N GLU A 45 -1.13 12.07 7.06
CA GLU A 45 -1.99 12.48 5.95
C GLU A 45 -1.25 13.34 4.91
N PRO A 46 -0.54 14.44 5.26
CA PRO A 46 0.13 15.27 4.26
C PRO A 46 1.20 14.50 3.48
N LEU A 47 1.94 13.59 4.13
CA LEU A 47 2.93 12.73 3.48
C LEU A 47 2.25 11.83 2.44
N LEU A 48 1.14 11.18 2.81
CA LEU A 48 0.41 10.32 1.88
C LEU A 48 -0.18 11.12 0.70
N GLN A 49 -0.66 12.34 0.96
CA GLN A 49 -1.20 13.22 -0.08
C GLN A 49 -0.12 13.70 -1.05
N GLU A 50 1.11 13.91 -0.59
CA GLU A 50 2.26 14.24 -1.41
C GLU A 50 2.54 13.12 -2.41
N GLU A 51 2.78 11.90 -1.93
CA GLU A 51 3.08 10.74 -2.80
C GLU A 51 1.95 10.45 -3.81
N ILE A 52 0.69 10.61 -3.39
CA ILE A 52 -0.46 10.45 -4.29
C ILE A 52 -0.43 11.51 -5.40
N LYS A 53 -0.09 12.76 -5.09
CA LYS A 53 0.00 13.82 -6.10
C LYS A 53 1.14 13.56 -7.08
N GLU A 54 2.28 13.06 -6.61
CA GLU A 54 3.42 12.72 -7.47
C GLU A 54 3.07 11.56 -8.41
N LEU A 55 2.43 10.51 -7.88
CA LEU A 55 1.90 9.41 -8.69
C LEU A 55 0.90 9.91 -9.75
N ILE A 56 -0.03 10.79 -9.36
CA ILE A 56 -1.00 11.42 -10.27
C ILE A 56 -0.31 12.23 -11.36
N ALA A 57 0.71 12.99 -11.01
CA ALA A 57 1.48 13.76 -11.96
C ALA A 57 2.15 12.84 -12.99
N GLU A 58 2.73 11.72 -12.55
CA GLU A 58 3.44 10.78 -13.44
C GLU A 58 2.50 10.08 -14.43
N TYR A 59 1.36 9.53 -13.99
CA TYR A 59 0.47 8.84 -14.93
C TYR A 59 -0.32 9.78 -15.85
N ASN A 60 -0.42 11.07 -15.51
CA ASN A 60 -1.07 12.09 -16.35
C ASN A 60 -0.11 12.75 -17.35
N LYS A 61 1.18 12.43 -17.36
CA LYS A 61 2.11 12.92 -18.38
C LYS A 61 1.67 12.51 -19.78
N ASP A 62 2.02 13.34 -20.76
CA ASP A 62 1.88 13.03 -22.18
C ASP A 62 2.70 11.80 -22.55
N GLU A 63 2.27 11.08 -23.58
CA GLU A 63 2.83 9.77 -23.96
C GLU A 63 4.35 9.80 -24.16
N GLN A 64 4.88 10.90 -24.72
CA GLN A 64 6.31 11.08 -24.98
C GLN A 64 7.15 11.24 -23.69
N SER A 65 6.52 11.62 -22.58
CA SER A 65 7.16 11.91 -21.29
C SER A 65 6.91 10.85 -20.24
N ARG A 66 6.10 9.83 -20.53
CA ARG A 66 5.78 8.74 -19.59
C ARG A 66 6.97 7.83 -19.36
N SER A 67 7.23 7.50 -18.11
CA SER A 67 8.19 6.46 -17.74
C SER A 67 7.53 5.43 -16.85
N VAL A 68 7.43 4.18 -17.32
CA VAL A 68 6.94 3.06 -16.50
C VAL A 68 7.81 2.88 -15.26
N THR A 69 9.12 3.14 -15.36
CA THR A 69 10.04 3.08 -14.23
C THR A 69 9.73 4.14 -13.18
N LEU A 70 9.51 5.40 -13.58
CA LEU A 70 9.13 6.46 -12.64
C LEU A 70 7.75 6.19 -12.05
N LEU A 71 6.76 5.83 -12.87
CA LEU A 71 5.42 5.46 -12.41
C LEU A 71 5.46 4.36 -11.35
N SER A 72 6.32 3.35 -11.54
CA SER A 72 6.48 2.25 -10.59
C SER A 72 7.14 2.70 -9.29
N ARG A 73 8.01 3.71 -9.33
CA ARG A 73 8.66 4.29 -8.14
C ARG A 73 7.67 5.11 -7.34
N GLU A 74 6.96 6.05 -7.97
CA GLU A 74 5.93 6.85 -7.28
C GLU A 74 4.84 5.95 -6.64
N ALA A 75 4.46 4.86 -7.33
CA ALA A 75 3.53 3.88 -6.76
C ALA A 75 4.12 3.12 -5.54
N ALA A 76 5.43 2.87 -5.54
CA ALA A 76 6.13 2.27 -4.41
C ALA A 76 6.28 3.25 -3.24
N ASP A 77 6.43 4.55 -3.50
CA ASP A 77 6.54 5.58 -2.47
C ASP A 77 5.19 5.79 -1.75
N VAL A 78 4.07 5.76 -2.48
CA VAL A 78 2.72 5.67 -1.88
C VAL A 78 2.60 4.44 -0.96
N LEU A 79 3.10 3.28 -1.39
CA LEU A 79 3.11 2.07 -0.56
C LEU A 79 3.99 2.24 0.68
N TYR A 80 5.17 2.84 0.54
CA TYR A 80 6.12 3.08 1.63
C TYR A 80 5.49 3.91 2.75
N VAL A 81 4.86 5.03 2.40
CA VAL A 81 4.17 5.90 3.36
C VAL A 81 2.97 5.20 3.98
N SER A 82 2.20 4.44 3.18
CA SER A 82 1.06 3.66 3.65
C SER A 82 1.46 2.59 4.68
N VAL A 83 2.55 1.85 4.42
CA VAL A 83 3.08 0.86 5.36
C VAL A 83 3.57 1.54 6.64
N GLY A 84 4.24 2.68 6.54
CA GLY A 84 4.63 3.45 7.72
C GLY A 84 3.44 3.96 8.54
N SER A 85 2.30 4.25 7.89
CA SER A 85 1.06 4.61 8.60
C SER A 85 0.50 3.43 9.39
N MET A 86 0.59 2.21 8.85
CA MET A 86 0.24 1.00 9.59
C MET A 86 1.21 0.75 10.75
N LEU A 87 2.52 0.98 10.55
CA LEU A 87 3.52 0.86 11.60
C LEU A 87 3.27 1.84 12.76
N ALA A 88 2.93 3.09 12.46
CA ALA A 88 2.63 4.12 13.47
C ALA A 88 1.40 3.76 14.34
N LEU A 89 0.50 2.90 13.85
CA LEU A 89 -0.63 2.38 14.63
C LEU A 89 -0.26 1.20 15.54
N GLY A 90 0.98 0.72 15.48
CA GLY A 90 1.49 -0.40 16.28
C GLY A 90 0.63 -1.66 16.13
N ASN A 91 0.26 -2.25 17.27
CA ASN A 91 -0.53 -3.49 17.32
C ASN A 91 -1.88 -3.38 16.59
N ASN A 92 -2.55 -2.22 16.68
CA ASN A 92 -3.82 -2.00 15.96
C ASN A 92 -3.61 -2.03 14.44
N GLY A 93 -2.48 -1.48 13.97
CA GLY A 93 -2.12 -1.53 12.56
C GLY A 93 -1.85 -2.96 12.09
N ILE A 94 -1.10 -3.73 12.87
CA ILE A 94 -0.81 -5.15 12.59
C ILE A 94 -2.11 -5.95 12.52
N GLU A 95 -2.99 -5.80 13.51
CA GLU A 95 -4.27 -6.50 13.55
C GLU A 95 -5.15 -6.15 12.34
N ALA A 96 -5.26 -4.86 11.99
CA ALA A 96 -6.03 -4.42 10.84
C ALA A 96 -5.49 -4.99 9.51
N MET A 97 -4.18 -5.03 9.32
CA MET A 97 -3.57 -5.66 8.13
C MET A 97 -3.94 -7.14 8.03
N ASN A 98 -3.86 -7.87 9.14
CA ASN A 98 -4.24 -9.29 9.20
C ASN A 98 -5.73 -9.49 8.89
N GLN A 99 -6.61 -8.75 9.55
CA GLN A 99 -8.06 -8.83 9.32
C GLN A 99 -8.45 -8.54 7.87
N VAL A 100 -7.86 -7.50 7.25
CA VAL A 100 -8.11 -7.16 5.84
C VAL A 100 -7.60 -8.25 4.91
N SER A 101 -6.42 -8.81 5.17
CA SER A 101 -5.87 -9.90 4.37
C SER A 101 -6.74 -11.16 4.43
N GLU A 102 -7.14 -11.58 5.62
CA GLU A 102 -7.99 -12.74 5.86
C GLU A 102 -9.36 -12.57 5.19
N LYS A 103 -10.00 -11.41 5.39
CA LYS A 103 -11.27 -11.07 4.76
C LYS A 103 -11.21 -11.17 3.24
N ASN A 104 -10.12 -10.72 2.61
CA ASN A 104 -9.97 -10.78 1.15
C ASN A 104 -9.62 -12.19 0.66
N ASN A 105 -8.82 -12.95 1.41
CA ASN A 105 -8.51 -14.35 1.09
C ASN A 105 -9.76 -15.23 1.14
N ASN A 106 -10.72 -14.90 2.01
CA ASN A 106 -12.01 -15.59 2.10
C ASN A 106 -13.00 -15.24 0.98
N LYS A 107 -12.66 -14.29 0.09
CA LYS A 107 -13.47 -14.02 -1.12
C LYS A 107 -13.24 -15.13 -2.13
N THR A 108 -14.26 -15.93 -2.36
CA THR A 108 -14.23 -17.01 -3.36
C THR A 108 -15.21 -16.71 -4.49
N SER A 109 -15.02 -17.35 -5.64
CA SER A 109 -15.98 -17.27 -6.76
C SER A 109 -17.38 -17.83 -6.41
N LYS A 110 -17.53 -18.48 -5.25
CA LYS A 110 -18.82 -18.95 -4.71
C LYS A 110 -19.58 -17.86 -3.95
N THR A 111 -18.88 -16.87 -3.40
CA THR A 111 -19.47 -15.81 -2.58
C THR A 111 -19.35 -14.42 -3.22
N HIS A 112 -18.53 -14.31 -4.28
CA HIS A 112 -18.19 -13.06 -4.94
C HIS A 112 -18.07 -13.24 -6.45
N TYR A 113 -18.22 -12.14 -7.19
CA TYR A 113 -17.99 -12.06 -8.63
C TYR A 113 -17.15 -10.84 -8.99
N PHE A 114 -16.47 -10.88 -10.14
CA PHE A 114 -15.76 -9.72 -10.69
C PHE A 114 -16.73 -8.87 -11.52
N ASN A 115 -17.08 -7.69 -11.01
CA ASN A 115 -17.87 -6.71 -11.74
C ASN A 115 -16.94 -5.99 -12.74
N LYS A 116 -17.16 -6.22 -14.05
CA LYS A 116 -16.31 -5.68 -15.11
C LYS A 116 -16.46 -4.16 -15.30
N SER A 117 -17.64 -3.59 -15.10
CA SER A 117 -17.86 -2.14 -15.29
C SER A 117 -17.14 -1.33 -14.22
N GLU A 118 -17.14 -1.81 -12.99
CA GLU A 118 -16.48 -1.17 -11.85
C GLU A 118 -15.04 -1.67 -11.61
N LYS A 119 -14.58 -2.65 -12.39
CA LYS A 119 -13.26 -3.31 -12.25
C LYS A 119 -12.99 -3.79 -10.81
N LYS A 120 -14.02 -4.32 -10.14
CA LYS A 120 -13.99 -4.64 -8.70
C LYS A 120 -14.64 -5.98 -8.39
N VAL A 121 -14.09 -6.71 -7.41
CA VAL A 121 -14.73 -7.90 -6.85
C VAL A 121 -15.83 -7.49 -5.87
N LYS A 122 -17.07 -7.93 -6.12
CA LYS A 122 -18.26 -7.67 -5.30
C LYS A 122 -18.82 -8.96 -4.71
N LYS A 123 -19.50 -8.83 -3.57
CA LYS A 123 -20.27 -9.95 -2.99
C LYS A 123 -21.43 -10.28 -3.94
N LEU A 124 -21.77 -11.56 -4.05
CA LEU A 124 -23.02 -11.94 -4.69
C LEU A 124 -24.17 -11.43 -3.81
N ASP A 125 -25.09 -10.66 -4.41
CA ASP A 125 -26.35 -10.32 -3.77
C ASP A 125 -27.22 -11.59 -3.80
N ILE A 126 -27.35 -12.25 -2.65
CA ILE A 126 -28.21 -13.43 -2.44
C ILE A 126 -29.35 -12.99 -1.53
#